data_AF-A0A3D5QCV8-F1
#
_entry.id   AF-A0A3D5QCV8-F1
#
_cell.length_a   1.000
_cell.length_b   1.000
_cell.length_c   1.000
_cell.angle_alpha   90.00
_cell.angle_beta   90.00
_cell.angle_gamma   90.00
#
_symmetry.space_group_name_H-M   'P 1'
#
loop_
_entity.id
_entity.type
_entity.pdbx_description
1 polymer ?
#
loop_
_entity_poly.entity_id
_entity_poly.type
_entity_poly.pdbx_seq_one_letter_code
_entity_poly.pdbx_strand_id
1 'polypeptide(L)'
;GTAEVAVISLSGIVYTNSVRVGGDEMDEAIVNYIKRKYNLLIGTWTAEKIKMEIGSAYPGEEEMSIEIKGRSLVEGIPKTIEITDSEIREALEEAVNKIVEAVKVALEKTPPELAADIVDRGIVATGGGALLKGLDKRLAEGTGLPIIVSDDPLTAVALGAGKVLDEIDLLKKVSVV
;
A
#
# COMPACT_ATOMS: atom_id res chain seq x y z
N GLY A 1 -8.17 3.61 -5.33
CA GLY A 1 -7.44 4.46 -4.35
C GLY A 1 -6.17 5.03 -4.98
N THR A 2 -5.31 5.71 -4.21
CA THR A 2 -4.01 6.20 -4.71
C THR A 2 -2.89 5.90 -3.72
N ALA A 3 -1.67 5.78 -4.23
CA ALA A 3 -0.45 5.81 -3.45
C ALA A 3 0.34 7.04 -3.88
N GLU A 4 0.67 7.89 -2.91
CA GLU A 4 1.42 9.12 -3.11
C GLU A 4 2.83 8.95 -2.54
N VAL A 5 3.81 9.37 -3.32
CA VAL A 5 5.22 9.41 -2.91
C VAL A 5 5.68 10.85 -3.00
N ALA A 6 6.16 11.40 -1.89
CA ALA A 6 6.63 12.77 -1.84
C ALA A 6 7.99 12.87 -1.13
N VAL A 7 8.82 13.79 -1.60
CA VAL A 7 10.06 14.20 -0.92
C VAL A 7 9.85 15.62 -0.41
N ILE A 8 9.96 15.78 0.90
CA ILE A 8 9.67 17.04 1.60
C ILE A 8 10.97 17.59 2.19
N SER A 9 11.24 18.87 1.93
CA SER A 9 12.37 19.59 2.52
C SER A 9 12.00 21.06 2.72
N LEU A 10 12.54 21.69 3.77
CA LEU A 10 12.35 23.12 4.08
C LEU A 10 10.88 23.60 3.98
N SER A 11 9.94 22.86 4.55
CA SER A 11 8.49 23.16 4.51
C SER A 11 7.87 23.17 3.09
N GLY A 12 8.53 22.52 2.11
CA GLY A 12 8.04 22.41 0.74
C GLY A 12 8.16 20.99 0.19
N ILE A 13 7.39 20.72 -0.86
CA ILE A 13 7.46 19.46 -1.62
C ILE A 13 8.49 19.66 -2.74
N VAL A 14 9.57 18.88 -2.69
CA VAL A 14 10.63 18.90 -3.72
C VAL A 14 10.27 18.01 -4.89
N TYR A 15 9.66 16.86 -4.60
CA TYR A 15 9.15 15.93 -5.60
C TYR A 15 7.86 15.32 -5.10
N THR A 16 6.92 15.08 -6.01
CA THR A 16 5.74 14.26 -5.73
C THR A 16 5.33 13.46 -6.96
N ASN A 17 4.86 12.25 -6.73
CA ASN A 17 4.25 11.40 -7.72
C ASN A 17 3.05 10.68 -7.09
N SER A 18 1.95 10.61 -7.84
CA SER A 18 0.76 9.90 -7.43
C SER A 18 0.46 8.80 -8.44
N VAL A 19 0.46 7.55 -7.99
CA VAL A 19 0.01 6.42 -8.78
C VAL A 19 -1.41 6.03 -8.37
N ARG A 20 -2.27 5.79 -9.38
CA ARG A 20 -3.65 5.32 -9.16
C ARG A 20 -3.66 3.83 -8.86
N VAL A 21 -3.05 3.48 -7.74
CA VAL A 21 -2.99 2.13 -7.16
C VAL A 21 -3.06 2.29 -5.65
N GLY A 22 -4.08 1.73 -5.03
CA GLY A 22 -4.25 1.70 -3.58
C GLY A 22 -5.09 0.50 -3.15
N GLY A 23 -5.82 0.66 -2.04
CA GLY A 23 -6.62 -0.42 -1.45
C GLY A 23 -7.66 -1.00 -2.41
N ASP A 24 -8.38 -0.15 -3.17
CA ASP A 24 -9.43 -0.61 -4.09
C ASP A 24 -8.86 -1.48 -5.23
N GLU A 25 -7.73 -1.08 -5.81
CA GLU A 25 -7.07 -1.84 -6.88
C GLU A 25 -6.54 -3.19 -6.37
N MET A 26 -6.13 -3.27 -5.10
CA MET A 26 -5.77 -4.52 -4.45
C MET A 26 -6.98 -5.45 -4.29
N ASP A 27 -8.15 -4.91 -3.91
CA ASP A 27 -9.37 -5.71 -3.80
C ASP A 27 -9.83 -6.25 -5.15
N GLU A 28 -9.82 -5.39 -6.18
CA GLU A 28 -10.12 -5.81 -7.55
C GLU A 28 -9.17 -6.91 -8.02
N ALA A 29 -7.88 -6.81 -7.70
CA ALA A 29 -6.90 -7.84 -8.02
C ALA A 29 -7.25 -9.19 -7.37
N ILE A 30 -7.63 -9.19 -6.09
CA ILE A 30 -8.07 -10.39 -5.35
C ILE A 30 -9.36 -10.98 -5.97
N VAL A 31 -10.36 -10.15 -6.27
CA VAL A 31 -11.60 -10.59 -6.94
C VAL A 31 -11.26 -11.27 -8.27
N ASN A 32 -10.41 -10.63 -9.08
CA ASN A 32 -10.03 -11.13 -10.39
C ASN A 32 -9.19 -12.41 -10.32
N TYR A 33 -8.33 -12.55 -9.30
CA TYR A 33 -7.57 -13.77 -9.06
C TYR A 33 -8.49 -14.95 -8.75
N ILE A 34 -9.38 -14.79 -7.76
CA ILE A 34 -10.32 -15.84 -7.33
C ILE A 34 -11.26 -16.24 -8.47
N LYS A 35 -11.75 -15.25 -9.23
CA LYS A 35 -12.58 -15.50 -10.42
C LYS A 35 -11.85 -16.36 -11.45
N ARG A 36 -10.58 -16.06 -11.75
CA ARG A 36 -9.79 -16.77 -12.78
C ARG A 36 -9.36 -18.17 -12.32
N LYS A 37 -8.88 -18.30 -11.09
CA LYS A 37 -8.31 -19.55 -10.57
C LYS A 37 -9.38 -20.55 -10.15
N TYR A 38 -10.46 -20.09 -9.52
CA TYR A 38 -11.47 -20.96 -8.93
C TYR A 38 -12.83 -20.94 -9.64
N ASN A 39 -12.99 -20.12 -10.68
CA ASN A 39 -14.30 -19.84 -11.29
C ASN A 39 -15.35 -19.45 -10.24
N LEU A 40 -14.93 -18.71 -9.21
CA LEU A 40 -15.76 -18.30 -8.09
C LEU A 40 -15.94 -16.78 -8.10
N LEU A 41 -17.18 -16.32 -8.03
CA LEU A 41 -17.50 -14.91 -7.90
C LEU A 41 -17.60 -14.53 -6.42
N ILE A 42 -16.84 -13.51 -6.02
CA ILE A 42 -16.90 -12.88 -4.70
C ILE A 42 -17.11 -11.37 -4.84
N GLY A 43 -17.61 -10.73 -3.78
CA GLY A 43 -17.77 -9.28 -3.72
C GLY A 43 -16.51 -8.57 -3.21
N THR A 44 -16.46 -7.26 -3.39
CA THR A 44 -15.36 -6.39 -2.91
C THR A 44 -15.19 -6.46 -1.38
N TRP A 45 -16.29 -6.52 -0.62
CA TRP A 45 -16.23 -6.72 0.84
C TRP A 45 -15.52 -8.00 1.26
N THR A 46 -15.74 -9.10 0.52
CA THR A 46 -15.04 -10.37 0.77
C THR A 46 -13.55 -10.23 0.41
N ALA A 47 -13.23 -9.53 -0.68
CA ALA A 47 -11.85 -9.28 -1.08
C ALA A 47 -11.09 -8.42 -0.06
N GLU A 48 -11.70 -7.33 0.44
CA GLU A 48 -11.13 -6.49 1.50
C GLU A 48 -10.88 -7.31 2.76
N LYS A 49 -11.83 -8.16 3.17
CA LYS A 49 -11.64 -9.06 4.32
C LYS A 49 -10.43 -9.99 4.12
N ILE A 50 -10.30 -10.59 2.95
CA ILE A 50 -9.16 -11.44 2.60
C ILE A 50 -7.85 -10.63 2.67
N LYS A 51 -7.83 -9.43 2.09
CA LYS A 51 -6.68 -8.50 2.09
C LYS A 51 -6.24 -8.17 3.52
N MET A 52 -7.19 -7.87 4.41
CA MET A 52 -6.91 -7.54 5.80
C MET A 52 -6.43 -8.75 6.62
N GLU A 53 -7.04 -9.93 6.42
CA GLU A 53 -6.74 -11.10 7.25
C GLU A 53 -5.46 -11.83 6.83
N ILE A 54 -5.27 -12.07 5.53
CA ILE A 54 -4.16 -12.89 5.01
C ILE A 54 -3.35 -12.22 3.89
N GLY A 55 -3.68 -10.98 3.51
CA GLY A 55 -2.92 -10.23 2.50
C GLY A 55 -1.49 -9.94 2.97
N SER A 56 -0.54 -10.16 2.07
CA SER A 56 0.87 -9.89 2.31
C SER A 56 1.59 -9.48 1.03
N ALA A 57 2.55 -8.55 1.16
CA ALA A 57 3.47 -8.13 0.11
C ALA A 57 4.82 -8.87 0.17
N TYR A 58 5.06 -9.69 1.21
CA TYR A 58 6.32 -10.41 1.40
C TYR A 58 6.07 -11.81 1.99
N PRO A 59 6.90 -12.82 1.70
CA PRO A 59 6.80 -14.13 2.35
C PRO A 59 6.86 -14.01 3.89
N GLY A 60 5.86 -14.56 4.57
CA GLY A 60 5.85 -14.71 6.03
C GLY A 60 6.60 -15.96 6.48
N GLU A 61 6.78 -16.10 7.79
CA GLU A 61 7.35 -17.32 8.40
C GLU A 61 6.30 -18.43 8.54
N GLU A 62 5.04 -18.05 8.77
CA GLU A 62 3.90 -18.95 8.89
C GLU A 62 2.98 -18.81 7.69
N GLU A 63 2.54 -19.94 7.14
CA GLU A 63 1.48 -19.96 6.13
C GLU A 63 0.14 -19.59 6.78
N MET A 64 -0.61 -18.70 6.13
CA MET A 64 -1.95 -18.33 6.58
C MET A 64 -2.97 -18.75 5.53
N SER A 65 -4.12 -19.21 5.98
CA SER A 65 -5.26 -19.52 5.10
C SER A 65 -6.58 -19.04 5.68
N ILE A 66 -7.57 -18.88 4.81
CA ILE A 66 -8.94 -18.52 5.18
C ILE A 66 -9.93 -19.23 4.27
N GLU A 67 -11.05 -19.68 4.84
CA GLU A 67 -12.19 -20.15 4.07
C GLU A 67 -13.07 -18.98 3.61
N ILE A 68 -13.40 -18.96 2.32
CA ILE A 68 -14.28 -17.96 1.73
C ILE A 68 -15.44 -18.61 1.00
N LYS A 69 -16.58 -17.94 1.02
CA LYS A 69 -17.79 -18.36 0.33
C LYS A 69 -18.07 -17.42 -0.83
N GLY A 70 -18.36 -17.99 -1.99
CA GLY A 70 -18.74 -17.24 -3.18
C GLY A 70 -19.76 -17.99 -4.02
N ARG A 71 -20.06 -17.46 -5.21
CA ARG A 71 -20.96 -18.11 -6.17
C ARG A 71 -20.14 -18.79 -7.26
N SER A 72 -20.31 -20.11 -7.42
CA SER A 72 -19.71 -20.86 -8.52
C SER A 72 -20.21 -20.31 -9.85
N LEU A 73 -19.32 -19.92 -10.75
CA LEU A 73 -19.66 -19.47 -12.11
C LEU A 73 -20.01 -20.64 -13.03
N VAL A 74 -19.60 -21.86 -12.65
CA VAL A 74 -19.89 -23.09 -13.41
C VAL A 74 -21.27 -23.62 -13.02
N GLU A 75 -21.52 -23.79 -11.72
CA GLU A 75 -22.73 -24.45 -11.20
C GLU A 75 -23.82 -23.47 -10.79
N GLY A 76 -23.48 -22.18 -10.64
CA GLY A 76 -24.41 -21.13 -10.23
C GLY A 76 -24.77 -21.13 -8.73
N ILE A 77 -24.31 -22.11 -7.96
CA ILE A 77 -24.61 -22.30 -6.53
C ILE A 77 -23.50 -21.78 -5.60
N PRO A 78 -23.79 -21.54 -4.30
CA PRO A 78 -22.77 -21.18 -3.33
C PRO A 78 -21.72 -22.28 -3.15
N LYS A 79 -20.44 -21.91 -3.19
CA LYS A 79 -19.29 -22.78 -2.98
C LYS A 79 -18.33 -22.15 -1.98
N THR A 80 -17.75 -22.99 -1.13
CA THR A 80 -16.69 -22.60 -0.19
C THR A 80 -15.34 -23.11 -0.72
N ILE A 81 -14.31 -22.29 -0.62
CA ILE A 81 -12.92 -22.65 -0.94
C ILE A 81 -12.00 -22.12 0.16
N GLU A 82 -10.87 -22.78 0.34
CA GLU A 82 -9.76 -22.29 1.16
C GLU A 82 -8.77 -21.54 0.26
N ILE A 83 -8.31 -20.38 0.72
CA ILE A 83 -7.32 -19.53 0.04
C ILE A 83 -6.15 -19.28 0.98
N THR A 84 -4.93 -19.30 0.45
CA THR A 84 -3.70 -19.06 1.21
C THR A 84 -3.12 -17.66 1.00
N ASP A 85 -2.27 -17.19 1.92
CA ASP A 85 -1.54 -15.93 1.80
C ASP A 85 -0.66 -15.87 0.55
N SER A 86 -0.10 -17.03 0.14
CA SER A 86 0.74 -17.14 -1.04
C SER A 86 0.00 -16.76 -2.33
N GLU A 87 -1.26 -17.17 -2.44
CA GLU A 87 -2.13 -16.86 -3.57
C GLU A 87 -2.56 -15.40 -3.57
N ILE A 88 -2.82 -14.84 -2.38
CA ILE A 88 -3.15 -13.42 -2.27
C ILE A 88 -1.93 -12.56 -2.59
N ARG A 89 -0.74 -12.97 -2.16
CA ARG A 89 0.51 -12.31 -2.55
C ARG A 89 0.71 -12.32 -4.07
N GLU A 90 0.47 -13.45 -4.73
CA GLU A 90 0.47 -13.54 -6.20
C GLU A 90 -0.55 -12.58 -6.83
N ALA A 91 -1.77 -12.52 -6.29
CA ALA A 91 -2.81 -11.62 -6.77
C ALA A 91 -2.41 -10.14 -6.64
N LEU A 92 -1.71 -9.77 -5.56
CA LEU A 92 -1.34 -8.40 -5.24
C LEU A 92 -0.03 -7.94 -5.91
N GLU A 93 0.74 -8.85 -6.51
CA GLU A 93 2.09 -8.59 -7.02
C GLU A 93 2.15 -7.39 -7.98
N GLU A 94 1.18 -7.27 -8.91
CA GLU A 94 1.15 -6.14 -9.85
C GLU A 94 0.94 -4.80 -9.14
N ALA A 95 0.02 -4.75 -8.17
CA ALA A 95 -0.28 -3.53 -7.42
C ALA A 95 0.92 -3.12 -6.55
N VAL A 96 1.51 -4.08 -5.85
CA VAL A 96 2.69 -3.85 -5.00
C VAL A 96 3.89 -3.38 -5.83
N ASN A 97 4.15 -4.00 -6.98
CA ASN A 97 5.25 -3.58 -7.86
C ASN A 97 5.08 -2.15 -8.39
N LYS A 98 3.84 -1.72 -8.70
CA LYS A 98 3.59 -0.33 -9.08
C LYS A 98 3.91 0.66 -7.97
N ILE A 99 3.67 0.29 -6.70
CA ILE A 99 4.03 1.11 -5.54
C ILE A 99 5.55 1.15 -5.37
N VAL A 100 6.24 0.00 -5.44
CA VAL A 100 7.71 -0.07 -5.38
C VAL A 100 8.36 0.78 -6.47
N GLU A 101 7.83 0.70 -7.70
CA GLU A 101 8.33 1.48 -8.83
C GLU A 101 8.10 2.99 -8.63
N ALA A 102 6.94 3.39 -8.10
CA ALA A 102 6.68 4.79 -7.79
C ALA A 102 7.71 5.37 -6.80
N VAL A 103 8.11 4.56 -5.82
CA VAL A 103 9.14 4.94 -4.84
C VAL A 103 10.52 5.03 -5.49
N LYS A 104 10.89 4.06 -6.34
CA LYS A 104 12.17 4.11 -7.08
C LYS A 104 12.27 5.34 -7.97
N VAL A 105 11.22 5.64 -8.73
CA VAL A 105 11.16 6.83 -9.59
C VAL A 105 11.32 8.10 -8.76
N ALA A 106 10.73 8.16 -7.56
CA ALA A 106 10.92 9.30 -6.67
C ALA A 106 12.39 9.47 -6.24
N LEU A 107 13.05 8.39 -5.86
CA LEU A 107 14.48 8.41 -5.50
C LEU A 107 15.36 8.86 -6.68
N GLU A 108 15.09 8.37 -7.89
CA GLU A 108 15.82 8.78 -9.11
C GLU A 108 15.65 10.25 -9.47
N LYS A 109 14.48 10.83 -9.16
CA LYS A 109 14.17 12.24 -9.42
C LYS A 109 14.59 13.16 -8.28
N THR A 110 15.06 12.62 -7.17
CA THR A 110 15.47 13.40 -6.00
C THR A 110 16.85 14.02 -6.24
N PRO A 111 17.04 15.33 -5.98
CA PRO A 111 18.35 15.96 -6.04
C PRO A 111 19.38 15.25 -5.14
N PRO A 112 20.66 15.13 -5.57
CA PRO A 112 21.69 14.42 -4.82
C PRO A 112 21.86 14.92 -3.38
N GLU A 113 21.65 16.21 -3.14
CA GLU A 113 21.80 16.84 -1.83
C GLU A 113 20.78 16.29 -0.81
N LEU A 114 19.60 15.87 -1.27
CA LEU A 114 18.54 15.29 -0.44
C LEU A 114 18.59 13.77 -0.42
N ALA A 115 19.12 13.15 -1.48
CA ALA A 115 19.24 11.70 -1.55
C ALA A 115 20.11 11.14 -0.42
N ALA A 116 21.19 11.85 -0.04
CA ALA A 116 22.04 11.46 1.08
C ALA A 116 21.26 11.42 2.42
N ASP A 117 20.43 12.44 2.68
CA ASP A 117 19.59 12.49 3.89
C ASP A 117 18.56 11.35 3.93
N ILE A 118 18.01 10.95 2.76
CA ILE A 118 17.06 9.83 2.65
C ILE A 118 17.76 8.50 2.93
N VAL A 119 19.01 8.32 2.50
CA VAL A 119 19.79 7.11 2.82
C VAL A 119 19.95 6.94 4.33
N ASP A 120 20.22 8.03 5.05
CA ASP A 120 20.42 7.99 6.50
C ASP A 120 19.11 7.84 7.28
N ARG A 121 18.03 8.51 6.86
CA ARG A 121 16.75 8.55 7.60
C ARG A 121 15.73 7.51 7.15
N GLY A 122 15.85 7.00 5.93
CA GLY A 122 14.89 6.09 5.33
C GLY A 122 13.64 6.76 4.77
N ILE A 123 12.67 5.91 4.45
CA ILE A 123 11.37 6.31 3.88
C ILE A 123 10.29 6.04 4.92
N VAL A 124 9.40 7.02 5.13
CA VAL A 124 8.23 6.85 5.99
C VAL A 124 7.03 6.40 5.17
N ALA A 125 6.44 5.26 5.54
CA ALA A 125 5.20 4.73 4.96
C ALA A 125 4.01 5.04 5.87
N THR A 126 2.92 5.55 5.29
CA THR A 126 1.69 5.90 6.02
C THR A 126 0.45 5.60 5.18
N GLY A 127 -0.74 5.79 5.74
CA GLY A 127 -2.02 5.41 5.14
C GLY A 127 -2.39 3.93 5.39
N GLY A 128 -3.65 3.58 5.15
CA GLY A 128 -4.13 2.20 5.39
C GLY A 128 -3.41 1.13 4.57
N GLY A 129 -2.95 1.47 3.36
CA GLY A 129 -2.15 0.55 2.54
C GLY A 129 -0.80 0.18 3.15
N ALA A 130 -0.24 1.01 4.03
CA ALA A 130 1.00 0.72 4.75
C ALA A 130 0.87 -0.46 5.73
N LEU A 131 -0.36 -0.85 6.07
CA LEU A 131 -0.66 -1.98 6.96
C LEU A 131 -0.65 -3.34 6.25
N LEU A 132 -0.47 -3.39 4.93
CA LEU A 132 -0.30 -4.64 4.21
C LEU A 132 0.96 -5.35 4.73
N LYS A 133 0.80 -6.59 5.20
CA LYS A 133 1.88 -7.34 5.87
C LYS A 133 3.11 -7.41 4.98
N GLY A 134 4.28 -7.06 5.54
CA GLY A 134 5.55 -7.13 4.82
C GLY A 134 5.73 -6.11 3.70
N LEU A 135 4.85 -5.11 3.56
CA LEU A 135 5.04 -4.06 2.55
C LEU A 135 6.32 -3.24 2.81
N ASP A 136 6.62 -2.97 4.07
CA ASP A 136 7.88 -2.39 4.53
C ASP A 136 9.10 -3.19 4.05
N LYS A 137 9.09 -4.51 4.26
CA LYS A 137 10.17 -5.41 3.80
C LYS A 137 10.28 -5.42 2.28
N ARG A 138 9.14 -5.45 1.58
CA ARG A 138 9.10 -5.45 0.12
C ARG A 138 9.64 -4.14 -0.47
N LEU A 139 9.28 -3.00 0.13
CA LEU A 139 9.81 -1.69 -0.23
C LEU A 139 11.30 -1.58 0.10
N ALA A 140 11.74 -2.09 1.25
CA ALA A 140 13.15 -2.09 1.65
C ALA A 140 14.00 -2.91 0.68
N GLU A 141 13.54 -4.11 0.31
CA GLU A 141 14.19 -4.95 -0.70
C GLU A 141 14.25 -4.24 -2.07
N GLY A 142 13.14 -3.62 -2.48
CA GLY A 142 13.04 -2.93 -3.75
C GLY A 142 13.94 -1.69 -3.84
N THR A 143 14.11 -0.94 -2.75
CA THR A 143 14.79 0.37 -2.73
C THR A 143 16.20 0.32 -2.17
N GLY A 144 16.53 -0.71 -1.37
CA GLY A 144 17.77 -0.77 -0.60
C GLY A 144 17.80 0.18 0.61
N LEU A 145 16.66 0.74 0.99
CA LEU A 145 16.55 1.76 2.04
C LEU A 145 15.71 1.27 3.23
N PRO A 146 15.97 1.77 4.45
CA PRO A 146 15.13 1.47 5.59
C PRO A 146 13.73 2.06 5.40
N ILE A 147 12.70 1.27 5.68
CA ILE A 147 11.30 1.68 5.62
C ILE A 147 10.74 1.74 7.03
N ILE A 148 10.11 2.86 7.39
CA ILE A 148 9.54 3.11 8.71
C ILE A 148 8.04 3.29 8.52
N VAL A 149 7.24 2.38 9.06
CA VAL A 149 5.79 2.56 9.08
C VAL A 149 5.43 3.55 10.20
N SER A 150 4.62 4.55 9.87
CA SER A 150 4.11 5.55 10.82
C SER A 150 3.40 4.87 12.00
N ASP A 151 3.52 5.44 13.21
CA ASP A 151 2.88 4.90 14.43
C ASP A 151 1.34 4.84 14.31
N ASP A 152 0.74 5.86 13.69
CA ASP A 152 -0.69 5.90 13.39
C ASP A 152 -0.92 6.21 11.91
N PRO A 153 -0.79 5.20 11.03
CA PRO A 153 -0.83 5.42 9.59
C PRO A 153 -2.25 5.73 9.10
N LEU A 154 -3.30 5.34 9.84
CA LEU A 154 -4.69 5.58 9.46
C LEU A 154 -5.13 7.02 9.73
N THR A 155 -4.64 7.64 10.81
CA THR A 155 -5.04 8.99 11.19
C THR A 155 -4.01 10.06 10.85
N ALA A 156 -2.78 9.68 10.43
CA ALA A 156 -1.67 10.59 10.15
C ALA A 156 -2.05 11.83 9.34
N VAL A 157 -2.83 11.66 8.26
CA VAL A 157 -3.28 12.77 7.40
C VAL A 157 -4.17 13.74 8.18
N ALA A 158 -5.17 13.24 8.89
CA ALA A 158 -6.08 14.06 9.68
C ALA A 158 -5.37 14.77 10.84
N LEU A 159 -4.47 14.06 11.53
CA LEU A 159 -3.65 14.63 12.60
C LEU A 159 -2.70 15.72 12.08
N GLY A 160 -2.04 15.50 10.95
CA GLY A 160 -1.17 16.50 10.32
C GLY A 160 -1.93 17.75 9.91
N ALA A 161 -3.11 17.57 9.30
CA ALA A 161 -4.01 18.67 8.94
C ALA A 161 -4.53 19.45 10.16
N GLY A 162 -4.75 18.78 11.30
CA GLY A 162 -5.09 19.44 12.56
C GLY A 162 -3.90 20.23 13.15
N LYS A 163 -2.73 19.59 13.26
CA LYS A 163 -1.53 20.18 13.87
C LYS A 163 -1.08 21.46 13.18
N VAL A 164 -1.17 21.54 11.84
CA VAL A 164 -0.75 22.74 11.11
C VAL A 164 -1.62 23.96 11.44
N LEU A 165 -2.85 23.78 11.90
CA LEU A 165 -3.72 24.89 12.33
C LEU A 165 -3.22 25.58 13.60
N ASP A 166 -2.49 24.85 14.45
CA ASP A 166 -1.84 25.40 15.65
C ASP A 166 -0.50 26.08 15.32
N GLU A 167 0.06 25.84 14.13
CA GLU A 167 1.35 26.39 13.65
C GLU A 167 1.13 27.40 12.51
N ILE A 168 0.57 28.57 12.84
CA ILE A 168 0.19 29.60 11.85
C ILE A 168 1.33 29.98 10.89
N ASP A 169 2.57 30.06 11.37
CA ASP A 169 3.72 30.41 10.53
C ASP A 169 4.10 29.29 9.55
N LEU A 170 3.97 28.03 9.97
CA LEU A 170 4.12 26.88 9.08
C LEU A 170 2.98 26.84 8.08
N LEU A 171 1.74 27.05 8.54
CA LEU A 171 0.55 27.10 7.69
C LEU A 171 0.73 28.10 6.54
N LYS A 172 1.20 29.32 6.83
CA LYS A 172 1.48 30.34 5.81
C LYS A 172 2.54 29.89 4.79
N LYS A 173 3.52 29.08 5.20
CA LYS A 173 4.58 28.58 4.31
C LYS A 173 4.10 27.45 3.41
N VAL A 174 3.23 26.57 3.93
CA VAL A 174 2.74 25.39 3.19
C VAL A 174 1.43 25.65 2.45
N SER A 175 0.69 26.70 2.81
CA SER A 175 -0.52 27.10 2.11
C SER A 175 -0.17 27.57 0.70
N VAL A 176 -0.69 26.86 -0.30
CA VAL A 176 -0.65 27.31 -1.69
C VAL A 176 -1.60 28.50 -1.80
N VAL A 177 -1.05 29.69 -2.01
CA VAL A 177 -1.80 30.88 -2.46
C VAL A 177 -1.61 31.02 -3.96
#